data_AF-A0A401QGJ6-F1
#
_entry.id   AF-A0A401QGJ6-F1
#
_cell.length_a   1.000
_cell.length_b   1.000
_cell.length_c   1.000
_cell.angle_alpha   90.00
_cell.angle_beta   90.00
_cell.angle_gamma   90.00
#
_symmetry.space_group_name_H-M   'P 1'
#
loop_
_entity.id
_entity.type
_entity.pdbx_description
1 polymer ?
#
loop_
_entity_poly.entity_id
_entity_poly.type
_entity_poly.pdbx_seq_one_letter_code
_entity_poly.pdbx_strand_id
1 'polypeptide(L)'
;MSELLCQLLGERLTDRHQAEVESSPLGTDGRLLALYFGCSWSPACRQFTVLLSDFYGRFKEGEHGELLEVVFISSEEEHKPWQEFVGQMPWLMLPFQDKERK
;
A
#
# COMPACT_ATOMS: atom_id res chain seq x y z
N MET A 1 0.43 -18.75 4.72
CA MET A 1 0.80 -17.46 4.09
C MET A 1 0.25 -16.27 4.88
N SER A 2 -1.01 -16.28 5.31
CA SER A 2 -1.58 -15.19 6.12
C SER A 2 -0.80 -14.87 7.41
N GLU A 3 -0.30 -15.87 8.14
CA GLU A 3 0.54 -15.63 9.34
C GLU A 3 1.84 -14.89 9.03
N LEU A 4 2.56 -15.30 7.97
CA LEU A 4 3.78 -14.62 7.52
C LEU A 4 3.48 -13.19 7.10
N LEU A 5 2.34 -12.97 6.43
CA LEU A 5 1.96 -11.64 6.00
C LEU A 5 1.66 -10.71 7.18
N CYS A 6 0.92 -11.19 8.18
CA CYS A 6 0.68 -10.45 9.41
C CYS A 6 1.97 -10.18 10.20
N GLN A 7 2.94 -11.11 10.16
CA GLN A 7 4.26 -10.88 10.77
C GLN A 7 5.02 -9.74 10.06
N LEU A 8 4.97 -9.71 8.72
CA LEU A 8 5.67 -8.70 7.91
C LEU A 8 4.99 -7.32 7.99
N LEU A 9 3.68 -7.27 7.77
CA LEU A 9 2.94 -6.01 7.59
C LEU A 9 2.13 -5.58 8.82
N GLY A 10 2.12 -6.40 9.88
CA GLY A 10 1.17 -6.24 10.99
C GLY A 10 -0.21 -6.80 10.66
N GLU A 11 -1.08 -6.85 11.67
CA GLU A 11 -2.45 -7.36 11.51
C GLU A 11 -3.37 -6.41 10.73
N ARG A 12 -3.00 -5.14 10.67
CA ARG A 12 -3.82 -4.07 10.08
C ARG A 12 -3.00 -3.17 9.19
N LEU A 13 -3.58 -2.85 8.05
CA LEU A 13 -3.16 -1.80 7.13
C LEU A 13 -4.16 -0.66 7.18
N THR A 14 -3.85 0.46 6.52
CA THR A 14 -4.78 1.57 6.36
C THR A 14 -5.00 1.89 4.89
N ASP A 15 -6.18 2.38 4.54
CA ASP A 15 -6.44 3.01 3.24
C ASP A 15 -6.12 4.51 3.24
N ARG A 16 -6.38 5.18 2.11
CA ARG A 16 -6.18 6.64 1.94
C ARG A 16 -6.99 7.50 2.93
N HIS A 17 -8.07 6.96 3.50
CA HIS A 17 -8.91 7.61 4.49
C HIS A 17 -8.51 7.25 5.92
N GLN A 18 -7.39 6.53 6.08
CA GLN A 18 -6.91 5.98 7.35
C GLN A 18 -7.89 4.98 7.98
N ALA A 19 -8.78 4.39 7.19
CA ALA A 19 -9.62 3.28 7.64
C ALA A 19 -8.78 2.00 7.71
N GLU A 20 -8.91 1.27 8.81
CA GLU A 20 -8.17 0.02 9.02
C GLU A 20 -8.73 -1.13 8.17
N VAL A 21 -7.82 -1.93 7.62
CA VAL A 21 -8.11 -3.13 6.82
C VAL A 21 -7.27 -4.29 7.35
N GLU A 22 -7.88 -5.46 7.53
CA GLU A 22 -7.15 -6.64 8.00
C GLU A 22 -6.15 -7.13 6.94
N SER A 23 -4.92 -7.44 7.37
CA SER A 23 -3.87 -7.94 6.46
C SER A 23 -4.11 -9.39 6.04
N SER A 24 -4.75 -10.20 6.90
CA SER A 24 -4.83 -11.65 6.73
C SER A 24 -5.47 -12.13 5.41
N PRO A 25 -6.54 -11.50 4.87
CA PRO A 25 -7.19 -11.91 3.62
C PRO A 25 -6.38 -11.54 2.37
N LEU A 26 -5.37 -10.68 2.48
CA LEU A 26 -4.54 -10.27 1.34
C LEU A 26 -3.57 -11.38 0.90
N GLY A 27 -3.29 -12.34 1.77
CA GLY A 27 -2.42 -13.48 1.51
C GLY A 27 -3.15 -14.75 1.08
N THR A 28 -4.44 -14.66 0.72
CA THR A 28 -5.28 -15.81 0.32
C THR A 28 -5.67 -15.75 -1.16
N ASP A 29 -6.34 -16.81 -1.64
CA ASP A 29 -7.03 -16.85 -2.94
C ASP A 29 -6.15 -16.60 -4.18
N GLY A 30 -4.84 -16.83 -4.06
CA GLY A 30 -3.89 -16.62 -5.17
C GLY A 30 -3.65 -15.16 -5.51
N ARG A 31 -4.01 -14.22 -4.61
CA ARG A 31 -3.73 -12.79 -4.79
C ARG A 31 -2.24 -12.53 -4.87
N LEU A 32 -1.86 -11.65 -5.80
CA LEU A 32 -0.55 -11.04 -5.89
C LEU A 32 -0.51 -9.79 -5.01
N LEU A 33 0.40 -9.77 -4.05
CA LEU A 33 0.64 -8.61 -3.21
C LEU A 33 1.91 -7.89 -3.65
N ALA A 34 1.77 -6.64 -4.09
CA ALA A 34 2.88 -5.80 -4.48
C ALA A 34 3.26 -4.84 -3.33
N LEU A 35 4.47 -5.00 -2.80
CA LEU A 35 5.01 -4.07 -1.81
C LEU A 35 5.69 -2.91 -2.52
N TYR A 36 5.16 -1.70 -2.34
CA TYR A 36 5.68 -0.49 -2.96
C TYR A 36 6.38 0.38 -1.93
N PHE A 37 7.71 0.45 -2.01
CA PHE A 37 8.53 1.30 -1.13
C PHE A 37 8.77 2.67 -1.76
N GLY A 38 8.54 3.74 -1.01
CA GLY A 38 8.79 5.09 -1.54
C GLY A 38 8.58 6.23 -0.55
N CYS A 39 8.73 7.45 -1.07
CA CYS A 39 8.62 8.69 -0.33
C CYS A 39 8.17 9.84 -1.24
N SER A 40 7.62 10.88 -0.62
CA SER A 40 7.14 12.10 -1.25
C SER A 40 8.27 13.00 -1.72
N TRP A 41 9.42 13.01 -1.04
CA TRP A 41 10.55 13.89 -1.36
C TRP A 41 11.29 13.47 -2.63
N SER A 42 11.23 12.18 -3.02
CA SER A 42 11.85 11.66 -4.24
C SER A 42 11.03 11.98 -5.50
N PRO A 43 11.58 12.72 -6.49
CA PRO A 43 10.90 12.98 -7.75
C PRO A 43 10.55 11.71 -8.53
N ALA A 44 11.44 10.71 -8.51
CA ALA A 44 11.23 9.44 -9.16
C ALA A 44 10.05 8.67 -8.55
N CYS A 45 9.93 8.67 -7.22
CA CYS A 45 8.79 8.04 -6.53
C CYS A 45 7.49 8.74 -6.86
N ARG A 46 7.45 10.08 -6.89
CA ARG A 46 6.24 10.83 -7.28
C ARG A 46 5.79 10.48 -8.70
N GLN A 47 6.72 10.46 -9.65
CA GLN A 47 6.41 10.10 -11.04
C GLN A 47 5.92 8.65 -11.15
N PHE A 48 6.59 7.72 -10.44
CA PHE A 48 6.20 6.33 -10.43
C PHE A 48 4.82 6.11 -9.79
N THR A 49 4.49 6.80 -8.69
CA THR A 49 3.16 6.74 -8.06
C THR A 49 2.05 7.11 -9.05
N VAL A 50 2.26 8.13 -9.91
CA VAL A 50 1.27 8.50 -10.93
C VAL A 50 1.06 7.38 -11.94
N LEU A 51 2.15 6.80 -12.45
CA LEU A 51 2.09 5.70 -13.42
C LEU A 51 1.47 4.44 -12.81
N LEU A 52 1.84 4.11 -11.58
CA LEU A 52 1.33 2.95 -10.87
C LEU A 52 -0.17 3.11 -10.54
N SER A 53 -0.61 4.31 -10.16
CA SER A 53 -2.04 4.60 -9.93
C SER A 53 -2.89 4.42 -11.19
N ASP A 54 -2.41 4.89 -12.35
CA ASP A 54 -3.10 4.69 -13.63
C ASP A 54 -3.17 3.20 -14.01
N PHE A 55 -2.05 2.47 -13.91
CA PHE A 55 -2.02 1.02 -14.13
C PHE A 55 -2.97 0.27 -13.19
N TYR A 56 -2.89 0.57 -11.89
CA TYR A 56 -3.68 -0.08 -10.85
C TYR A 56 -5.18 0.16 -11.06
N GLY A 57 -5.58 1.39 -11.39
CA GLY A 57 -6.98 1.71 -11.72
C GLY A 57 -7.50 0.87 -12.88
N ARG A 58 -6.76 0.84 -14.00
CA ARG A 58 -7.13 0.02 -15.18
C ARG A 58 -7.17 -1.47 -14.87
N PHE A 59 -6.25 -1.96 -14.03
CA PHE A 59 -6.22 -3.36 -13.62
C PHE A 59 -7.45 -3.71 -12.76
N LYS A 60 -7.80 -2.86 -11.79
CA LYS A 60 -8.95 -3.07 -10.90
C LYS A 60 -10.30 -3.09 -11.63
N GLU A 61 -10.40 -2.45 -12.80
CA GLU A 61 -11.60 -2.46 -13.64
C GLU A 61 -11.79 -3.75 -14.47
N GLY A 62 -10.76 -4.58 -14.59
CA GLY A 62 -10.81 -5.84 -15.35
C GLY A 62 -11.45 -7.01 -14.60
N GLU A 63 -11.67 -8.12 -15.29
CA GLU A 63 -12.25 -9.37 -14.73
C GLU A 63 -11.41 -10.02 -13.61
N HIS A 64 -10.19 -9.55 -13.41
CA HIS A 64 -9.23 -10.05 -12.42
C HIS A 64 -8.78 -8.97 -11.43
N GLY A 65 -9.54 -7.88 -11.30
CA GLY A 65 -9.17 -6.74 -10.46
C GLY A 65 -8.90 -7.10 -9.00
N GLU A 66 -9.55 -8.15 -8.47
CA GLU A 66 -9.32 -8.64 -7.11
C GLU A 66 -7.98 -9.38 -6.92
N LEU A 67 -7.31 -9.80 -7.99
CA LEU A 67 -6.08 -10.60 -7.90
C LEU A 67 -4.83 -9.78 -7.56
N LEU A 68 -4.84 -8.46 -7.72
CA LEU A 68 -3.72 -7.60 -7.35
C LEU A 68 -4.11 -6.69 -6.20
N GLU A 69 -3.27 -6.63 -5.18
CA GLU A 69 -3.32 -5.58 -4.17
C GLU A 69 -1.94 -4.94 -3.99
N VAL A 70 -1.92 -3.63 -3.76
CA VAL A 70 -0.68 -2.87 -3.54
C VAL A 70 -0.66 -2.43 -2.08
N VAL A 71 0.49 -2.58 -1.43
CA VAL A 71 0.73 -2.05 -0.08
C VAL A 71 1.91 -1.11 -0.14
N PHE A 72 1.64 0.17 0.12
CA PHE A 72 2.67 1.20 0.19
C PHE A 72 3.38 1.18 1.55
N ILE A 73 4.71 1.15 1.50
CA ILE A 73 5.62 1.17 2.65
C ILE A 73 6.39 2.47 2.57
N SER A 74 6.03 3.40 3.45
CA SER A 74 6.57 4.75 3.43
C SER A 74 7.97 4.84 4.02
N SER A 75 8.82 5.63 3.39
CA SER A 75 10.11 6.10 3.92
C SER A 75 10.03 7.53 4.47
N GLU A 76 8.84 8.07 4.69
CA GLU A 76 8.65 9.37 5.34
C GLU A 76 9.02 9.32 6.82
N GLU A 77 9.70 10.37 7.29
CA GLU A 77 10.08 10.48 8.71
C GLU A 77 8.99 11.15 9.54
N GLU A 78 8.19 12.00 8.91
CA GLU A 78 7.17 12.86 9.52
C GLU A 78 5.76 12.48 9.07
N HIS A 79 4.79 12.56 10.00
CA HIS A 79 3.40 12.18 9.74
C HIS A 79 2.71 13.06 8.70
N LYS A 80 2.99 14.37 8.69
CA LYS A 80 2.29 15.29 7.78
C LYS A 80 2.63 15.05 6.30
N PRO A 81 3.91 15.00 5.89
CA PRO A 81 4.28 14.59 4.53
C PRO A 81 3.75 13.21 4.15
N TRP A 82 3.78 12.26 5.11
CA TRP A 82 3.18 10.94 4.92
C TRP A 82 1.70 11.04 4.56
N GLN A 83 0.91 11.74 5.38
CA GLN A 83 -0.55 11.88 5.21
C GLN A 83 -0.91 12.53 3.87
N GLU A 84 -0.20 13.59 3.50
CA GLU A 84 -0.41 14.30 2.23
C GLU A 84 -0.09 13.42 1.01
N PHE A 85 0.92 12.56 1.11
CA PHE A 85 1.35 11.69 0.02
C PHE A 85 0.45 10.47 -0.15
N VAL A 86 0.10 9.79 0.96
CA VAL A 86 -0.76 8.59 0.91
C VAL A 86 -2.21 8.91 0.58
N GLY A 87 -2.69 10.12 0.90
CA GLY A 87 -4.07 10.54 0.58
C GLY A 87 -4.39 10.56 -0.91
N GLN A 88 -3.37 10.51 -1.77
CA GLN A 88 -3.51 10.49 -3.24
C GLN A 88 -3.46 9.07 -3.82
N MET A 89 -3.19 8.05 -3.01
CA MET A 89 -2.98 6.68 -3.47
C MET A 89 -4.28 5.85 -3.45
N PRO A 90 -4.53 5.00 -4.45
CA PRO A 90 -5.76 4.20 -4.51
C PRO A 90 -5.69 2.84 -3.80
N TRP A 91 -4.61 2.55 -3.09
CA TRP A 91 -4.29 1.26 -2.48
C TRP A 91 -4.03 1.37 -0.97
N LEU A 92 -3.67 0.25 -0.33
CA LEU A 92 -3.40 0.17 1.10
C LEU A 92 -1.99 0.67 1.45
N MET A 93 -1.77 1.06 2.69
CA MET A 93 -0.46 1.41 3.22
C MET A 93 -0.24 0.84 4.62
N LEU A 94 1.03 0.61 4.93
CA LEU A 94 1.46 0.34 6.29
C LEU A 94 1.17 1.58 7.16
N PRO A 95 0.55 1.41 8.35
CA PRO A 95 0.29 2.52 9.25
C PRO A 95 1.58 3.25 9.59
N PHE A 96 1.54 4.58 9.68
CA PHE A 96 2.74 5.38 9.96
C PHE A 96 3.43 4.99 11.28
N GLN A 97 2.66 4.59 12.29
CA GLN A 97 3.17 4.10 13.57
C GLN A 97 3.98 2.80 13.45
N ASP A 98 3.74 2.01 12.40
CA ASP A 98 4.37 0.72 12.13
C ASP A 98 5.55 0.85 11.15
N LYS A 99 6.02 2.08 10.85
CA LYS A 99 7.09 2.35 9.87
C LYS A 99 8.42 1.63 10.13
N GLU A 100 8.65 1.13 11.34
CA GLU A 100 9.85 0.36 11.69
C GLU A 100 9.79 -1.11 11.24
N ARG A 101 8.66 -1.58 10.68
CA ARG A 101 8.51 -2.93 10.09
C ARG A 101 9.11 -3.06 8.67
N LYS A 102 9.74 -2.01 8.17
CA LYS A 102 10.42 -1.95 6.87
C LYS A 102 11.63 -2.86 6.76
#